data_AF-A0A2G6Y5D7-F1
#
_entry.id   AF-A0A2G6Y5D7-F1
#
_cell.length_a   1.000
_cell.length_b   1.000
_cell.length_c   1.000
_cell.angle_alpha   90.00
_cell.angle_beta   90.00
_cell.angle_gamma   90.00
#
_symmetry.space_group_name_H-M   'P 1'
#
loop_
_entity.id
_entity.type
_entity.pdbx_description
1 polymer ?
#
loop_
_entity_poly.entity_id
_entity_poly.type
_entity_poly.pdbx_seq_one_letter_code
_entity_poly.pdbx_strand_id
1 'polypeptide(L)'
;MKPFTVAALALSMLDVAGAAESELLISRAASRQVQVASAQNFTGSVKVEMLLTPTDASHRTSAGSVTFAPGARTAWHTHPLGQTLIVTSGVGRVQRQDGPVQEIRVGDVVHIPAHTRHWHGAAPDSAMAHVAIQEALDGKTADWFEQVSEAVYQAPPAVAAAPQAGAAQPSRAQQLLGDIAPKLAQLTDDVLFGDVWARPGLSPRDRSLVTVSALIAMNRPDQLRSHMALARRNGVTEAELVEAVTQLAFYAGWPNAVTAVGVARDAFKSDPQ
;
A
#
# COMPACT_ATOMS: atom_id res chain seq x y z
N MET A 1 54.93 -53.98 -46.26
CA MET A 1 54.74 -52.72 -46.99
C MET A 1 53.55 -51.98 -46.36
N LYS A 2 53.73 -50.75 -45.87
CA LYS A 2 52.64 -49.73 -45.83
C LYS A 2 52.50 -49.15 -47.26
N PRO A 3 51.48 -48.35 -47.67
CA PRO A 3 50.32 -47.71 -46.98
C PRO A 3 48.99 -47.92 -47.76
N PHE A 4 47.79 -47.43 -47.39
CA PHE A 4 47.29 -46.05 -47.61
C PHE A 4 45.98 -45.79 -46.87
N THR A 5 45.89 -44.56 -46.37
CA THR A 5 44.77 -43.87 -45.74
C THR A 5 43.69 -43.50 -46.76
N VAL A 6 42.41 -43.60 -46.39
CA VAL A 6 41.38 -42.64 -46.82
C VAL A 6 40.59 -42.24 -45.59
N ALA A 7 40.70 -40.96 -45.25
CA ALA A 7 39.88 -40.29 -44.26
C ALA A 7 38.53 -39.96 -44.91
N ALA A 8 37.42 -40.34 -44.25
CA ALA A 8 36.10 -39.80 -44.54
C ALA A 8 35.73 -38.80 -43.44
N LEU A 9 35.56 -37.55 -43.87
CA LEU A 9 35.15 -36.41 -43.07
C LEU A 9 33.62 -36.28 -43.10
N ALA A 10 33.07 -35.70 -42.02
CA ALA A 10 31.75 -35.06 -41.89
C ALA A 10 30.53 -36.01 -41.74
N LEU A 11 29.52 -35.71 -40.92
CA LEU A 11 29.07 -34.42 -40.39
C LEU A 11 28.34 -34.67 -39.06
N SER A 12 28.82 -34.11 -37.94
CA SER A 12 28.04 -34.08 -36.70
C SER A 12 26.95 -33.03 -36.84
N MET A 13 25.68 -33.46 -36.87
CA MET A 13 24.55 -32.57 -36.70
C MET A 13 24.64 -32.01 -35.28
N LEU A 14 25.11 -30.76 -35.15
CA LEU A 14 24.79 -29.98 -33.96
C LEU A 14 23.29 -29.71 -34.04
N ASP A 15 22.53 -30.35 -33.16
CA ASP A 15 21.21 -29.85 -32.77
C ASP A 15 21.42 -28.45 -32.19
N VAL A 16 21.32 -27.44 -33.05
CA VAL A 16 21.04 -26.08 -32.62
C VAL A 16 19.60 -26.14 -32.14
N ALA A 17 19.42 -26.50 -30.86
CA ALA A 17 18.22 -26.18 -30.12
C ALA A 17 18.11 -24.66 -30.17
N GLY A 18 17.36 -24.15 -31.15
CA GLY A 18 16.99 -22.76 -31.22
C GLY A 18 16.35 -22.42 -29.88
N ALA A 19 16.97 -21.50 -29.14
CA ALA A 19 16.33 -20.91 -27.99
C ALA A 19 15.02 -20.31 -28.50
N ALA A 20 13.90 -20.93 -28.15
CA ALA A 20 12.59 -20.41 -28.47
C ALA A 20 12.53 -18.98 -27.93
N GLU A 21 12.23 -18.01 -28.80
CA GLU A 21 11.98 -16.64 -28.38
C GLU A 21 10.96 -16.66 -27.24
N SER A 22 11.31 -16.03 -26.12
CA SER A 22 10.43 -15.97 -24.94
C SER A 22 9.25 -15.07 -25.25
N GLU A 23 8.20 -15.63 -25.82
CA GLU A 23 7.00 -14.90 -26.21
C GLU A 23 6.26 -14.37 -24.97
N LEU A 24 5.76 -13.13 -25.05
CA LEU A 24 4.98 -12.54 -23.97
C LEU A 24 3.61 -13.23 -23.88
N LEU A 25 3.37 -13.94 -22.77
CA LEU A 25 2.09 -14.56 -22.49
C LEU A 25 1.13 -13.54 -21.85
N ILE A 26 0.06 -13.18 -22.58
CA ILE A 26 -0.98 -12.27 -22.08
C ILE A 26 -2.22 -13.06 -21.68
N SER A 27 -2.49 -13.18 -20.37
CA SER A 27 -3.78 -13.65 -19.85
C SER A 27 -4.81 -12.52 -19.93
N ARG A 28 -5.68 -12.58 -20.95
CA ARG A 28 -6.69 -11.55 -21.20
C ARG A 28 -7.81 -11.62 -20.15
N ALA A 29 -8.32 -10.45 -19.73
CA ALA A 29 -9.36 -10.40 -18.71
C ALA A 29 -10.62 -11.20 -19.08
N ALA A 30 -11.08 -11.09 -20.32
CA ALA A 30 -12.29 -11.80 -20.79
C ALA A 30 -12.15 -13.33 -20.88
N SER A 31 -10.93 -13.87 -20.86
CA SER A 31 -10.71 -15.33 -20.93
C SER A 31 -10.64 -16.00 -19.56
N ARG A 32 -10.54 -15.24 -18.47
CA ARG A 32 -10.44 -15.80 -17.12
C ARG A 32 -11.84 -16.10 -16.59
N GLN A 33 -12.02 -17.32 -16.10
CA GLN A 33 -13.30 -17.74 -15.53
C GLN A 33 -13.40 -17.32 -14.07
N VAL A 34 -14.56 -16.77 -13.72
CA VAL A 34 -14.94 -16.51 -12.33
C VAL A 34 -15.63 -17.75 -11.79
N GLN A 35 -15.10 -18.31 -10.71
CA GLN A 35 -15.65 -19.48 -10.04
C GLN A 35 -16.36 -19.06 -8.75
N VAL A 36 -17.45 -19.75 -8.43
CA VAL A 36 -18.06 -19.67 -7.10
C VAL A 36 -17.23 -20.51 -6.15
N ALA A 37 -16.83 -19.94 -5.01
CA ALA A 37 -15.98 -20.63 -4.07
C ALA A 37 -16.72 -21.76 -3.35
N SER A 38 -15.99 -22.84 -3.01
CA SER A 38 -16.57 -24.01 -2.34
C SER A 38 -17.10 -23.65 -0.95
N ALA A 39 -18.33 -24.07 -0.65
CA ALA A 39 -18.92 -23.94 0.69
C ALA A 39 -18.13 -24.71 1.78
N GLN A 40 -17.23 -25.62 1.39
CA GLN A 40 -16.33 -26.29 2.32
C GLN A 40 -15.30 -25.33 2.93
N ASN A 41 -14.82 -24.35 2.14
CA ASN A 41 -13.72 -23.46 2.51
C ASN A 41 -14.18 -22.03 2.78
N PHE A 42 -15.45 -21.73 2.54
CA PHE A 42 -16.00 -20.38 2.64
C PHE A 42 -17.39 -20.42 3.26
N THR A 43 -17.68 -19.42 4.09
CA THR A 43 -19.05 -19.12 4.51
C THR A 43 -19.56 -17.91 3.72
N GLY A 44 -20.81 -17.99 3.25
CA GLY A 44 -21.43 -16.93 2.44
C GLY A 44 -21.07 -17.00 0.95
N SER A 45 -21.44 -15.97 0.20
CA SER A 45 -21.19 -15.92 -1.25
C SER A 45 -19.81 -15.33 -1.55
N VAL A 46 -18.95 -16.13 -2.19
CA VAL A 46 -17.59 -15.75 -2.58
C VAL A 46 -17.34 -16.12 -4.03
N LYS A 47 -16.73 -15.21 -4.78
CA LYS A 47 -16.29 -15.43 -6.17
C LYS A 47 -14.77 -15.30 -6.26
N VAL A 48 -14.15 -16.19 -7.02
CA VAL A 48 -12.70 -16.25 -7.23
C VAL A 48 -12.41 -16.19 -8.73
N GLU A 49 -11.53 -15.29 -9.13
CA GLU A 49 -10.93 -15.23 -10.47
C GLU A 49 -9.41 -15.44 -10.32
N MET A 50 -8.88 -16.54 -10.82
CA MET A 50 -7.43 -16.77 -10.79
C MET A 50 -6.72 -15.88 -11.81
N LEU A 51 -5.80 -15.04 -11.33
CA LEU A 51 -5.02 -14.10 -12.14
C LEU A 51 -3.69 -14.72 -12.59
N LEU A 52 -3.07 -15.50 -11.70
CA LEU A 52 -1.83 -16.22 -11.92
C LEU A 52 -1.96 -17.63 -11.32
N THR A 53 -1.67 -18.64 -12.13
CA THR A 53 -1.58 -20.04 -11.69
C THR A 53 -0.20 -20.57 -12.09
N PRO A 54 0.54 -21.23 -11.18
CA PRO A 54 1.74 -21.98 -11.51
C PRO A 54 1.53 -22.91 -12.72
N THR A 55 2.33 -22.75 -13.77
CA THR A 55 2.28 -23.61 -14.96
C THR A 55 3.23 -24.79 -14.88
N ASP A 56 4.30 -24.66 -14.09
CA ASP A 56 5.30 -25.70 -13.85
C ASP A 56 6.05 -25.43 -12.53
N ALA A 57 6.96 -26.33 -12.16
CA ALA A 57 7.68 -26.28 -10.89
C ALA A 57 8.66 -25.09 -10.73
N SER A 58 9.00 -24.38 -11.81
CA SER A 58 9.87 -23.20 -11.77
C SER A 58 9.16 -21.93 -11.28
N HIS A 59 7.82 -21.93 -11.28
CA HIS A 59 6.99 -20.82 -10.81
C HIS A 59 6.04 -21.30 -9.71
N ARG A 60 6.24 -20.84 -8.46
CA ARG A 60 5.41 -21.30 -7.32
C ARG A 60 4.27 -20.35 -6.97
N THR A 61 4.31 -19.12 -7.48
CA THR A 61 3.37 -18.07 -7.11
C THR A 61 2.01 -18.27 -7.78
N SER A 62 0.95 -18.17 -6.98
CA SER A 62 -0.42 -18.06 -7.43
C SER A 62 -1.00 -16.72 -6.98
N ALA A 63 -1.88 -16.15 -7.78
CA ALA A 63 -2.62 -14.95 -7.42
C ALA A 63 -4.07 -15.03 -7.89
N GLY A 64 -5.00 -14.58 -7.06
CA GLY A 64 -6.43 -14.56 -7.38
C GLY A 64 -7.10 -13.27 -6.90
N SER A 65 -8.00 -12.74 -7.71
CA SER A 65 -8.97 -11.73 -7.28
C SER A 65 -10.13 -12.44 -6.59
N VAL A 66 -10.40 -12.10 -5.33
CA VAL A 66 -11.46 -12.72 -4.54
C VAL A 66 -12.44 -11.66 -4.10
N THR A 67 -13.73 -11.90 -4.34
CA THR A 67 -14.82 -11.00 -3.94
C THR A 67 -15.75 -11.70 -2.97
N PHE A 68 -15.96 -11.06 -1.82
CA PHE A 68 -16.83 -11.53 -0.74
C PHE A 68 -18.07 -10.64 -0.68
N ALA A 69 -19.26 -11.25 -0.69
CA ALA A 69 -20.49 -10.54 -0.32
C ALA A 69 -20.45 -10.13 1.17
N PRO A 70 -21.26 -9.16 1.63
CA PRO A 70 -21.33 -8.81 3.05
C PRO A 70 -21.51 -10.05 3.93
N GLY A 71 -20.75 -10.16 5.01
CA GLY A 71 -20.78 -11.35 5.89
C GLY A 71 -19.98 -12.56 5.40
N ALA A 72 -19.54 -12.60 4.14
CA ALA A 72 -18.83 -13.75 3.58
C ALA A 72 -17.34 -13.74 3.96
N ARG A 73 -16.78 -14.92 4.22
CA ARG A 73 -15.39 -15.09 4.69
C ARG A 73 -14.85 -16.48 4.40
N THR A 74 -13.53 -16.62 4.45
CA THR A 74 -12.87 -17.92 4.44
C THR A 74 -13.16 -18.71 5.72
N ALA A 75 -13.01 -20.02 5.66
CA ALA A 75 -12.71 -20.84 6.82
C ALA A 75 -11.33 -20.49 7.38
N TRP A 76 -11.03 -20.97 8.58
CA TRP A 76 -9.67 -20.90 9.10
C TRP A 76 -8.72 -21.68 8.20
N HIS A 77 -7.54 -21.13 7.91
CA HIS A 77 -6.54 -21.80 7.07
C HIS A 77 -5.12 -21.29 7.36
N THR A 78 -4.13 -22.00 6.83
CA THR A 78 -2.70 -21.64 6.84
C THR A 78 -2.11 -21.73 5.44
N HIS A 79 -1.09 -20.92 5.16
CA HIS A 79 -0.27 -21.02 3.94
C HIS A 79 1.16 -21.44 4.29
N PRO A 80 1.78 -22.41 3.59
CA PRO A 80 3.10 -22.91 3.94
C PRO A 80 4.21 -21.88 3.76
N LEU A 81 4.03 -20.93 2.84
CA LEU A 81 4.99 -19.85 2.55
C LEU A 81 4.41 -18.45 2.80
N GLY A 82 3.29 -18.38 3.53
CA GLY A 82 2.58 -17.14 3.82
C GLY A 82 1.68 -16.67 2.68
N GLN A 83 1.06 -15.52 2.90
CA GLN A 83 0.16 -14.87 1.94
C GLN A 83 0.24 -13.35 2.05
N THR A 84 0.07 -12.68 0.93
CA THR A 84 -0.12 -11.23 0.86
C THR A 84 -1.50 -10.92 0.29
N LEU A 85 -2.24 -10.03 0.94
CA LEU A 85 -3.52 -9.51 0.46
C LEU A 85 -3.37 -8.04 0.09
N ILE A 86 -3.95 -7.62 -1.03
CA ILE A 86 -4.04 -6.22 -1.44
C ILE A 86 -5.51 -5.89 -1.63
N VAL A 87 -6.08 -5.06 -0.76
CA VAL A 87 -7.52 -4.73 -0.80
C VAL A 87 -7.80 -3.73 -1.92
N THR A 88 -8.75 -4.06 -2.79
CA THR A 88 -9.07 -3.29 -3.99
C THR A 88 -10.46 -2.67 -3.98
N SER A 89 -11.38 -3.17 -3.14
CA SER A 89 -12.73 -2.62 -3.00
C SER A 89 -13.33 -2.92 -1.62
N GLY A 90 -14.13 -1.99 -1.10
CA GLY A 90 -14.98 -2.21 0.08
C GLY A 90 -14.26 -2.23 1.42
N VAL A 91 -14.89 -2.87 2.41
CA VAL A 91 -14.40 -3.00 3.79
C VAL A 91 -14.41 -4.47 4.19
N GLY A 92 -13.27 -4.96 4.62
CA GLY A 92 -13.07 -6.35 5.03
C GLY A 92 -12.66 -6.49 6.49
N ARG A 93 -12.51 -7.75 6.90
CA ARG A 93 -11.99 -8.17 8.19
C ARG A 93 -10.90 -9.22 7.98
N VAL A 94 -9.90 -9.21 8.84
CA VAL A 94 -8.86 -10.26 8.92
C VAL A 94 -8.57 -10.56 10.38
N GLN A 95 -8.26 -11.83 10.68
CA GLN A 95 -7.88 -12.23 12.02
C GLN A 95 -6.90 -13.41 11.94
N ARG A 96 -5.80 -13.32 12.68
CA ARG A 96 -4.99 -14.49 13.03
C ARG A 96 -5.55 -15.17 14.28
N GLN A 97 -5.35 -16.48 14.42
CA GLN A 97 -5.79 -17.23 15.59
C GLN A 97 -5.27 -16.56 16.88
N ASP A 98 -6.14 -16.47 17.89
CA ASP A 98 -5.88 -15.84 19.19
C ASP A 98 -5.52 -14.34 19.13
N GLY A 99 -5.59 -13.72 17.95
CA GLY A 99 -5.44 -12.29 17.75
C GLY A 99 -6.79 -11.56 17.67
N PRO A 100 -6.78 -10.22 17.73
CA PRO A 100 -8.00 -9.45 17.49
C PRO A 100 -8.41 -9.52 16.02
N VAL A 101 -9.71 -9.39 15.77
CA VAL A 101 -10.23 -9.07 14.43
C VAL A 101 -9.73 -7.66 14.07
N GLN A 102 -9.27 -7.47 12.84
CA GLN A 102 -8.85 -6.18 12.31
C GLN A 102 -9.68 -5.84 11.08
N GLU A 103 -10.05 -4.57 10.94
CA GLU A 103 -10.68 -4.07 9.73
C GLU A 103 -9.61 -3.78 8.67
N ILE A 104 -9.91 -4.05 7.41
CA ILE A 104 -9.03 -3.78 6.25
C ILE A 104 -9.82 -3.02 5.18
N ARG A 105 -9.20 -2.04 4.54
CA ARG A 105 -9.80 -1.11 3.58
C ARG A 105 -8.98 -1.02 2.31
N VAL A 106 -9.58 -0.45 1.26
CA VAL A 106 -8.92 -0.22 -0.04
C VAL A 106 -7.56 0.45 0.14
N GLY A 107 -6.52 -0.16 -0.43
CA GLY A 107 -5.13 0.29 -0.31
C GLY A 107 -4.32 -0.42 0.77
N ASP A 108 -4.96 -1.07 1.74
CA ASP A 108 -4.26 -1.83 2.76
C ASP A 108 -3.59 -3.08 2.15
N VAL A 109 -2.39 -3.37 2.64
CA VAL A 109 -1.63 -4.58 2.30
C VAL A 109 -1.46 -5.43 3.55
N VAL A 110 -2.03 -6.63 3.55
CA VAL A 110 -1.95 -7.56 4.68
C VAL A 110 -0.87 -8.59 4.39
N HIS A 111 0.19 -8.61 5.20
CA HIS A 111 1.20 -9.67 5.15
C HIS A 111 0.89 -10.71 6.22
N ILE A 112 0.69 -11.95 5.78
CA ILE A 112 0.33 -13.08 6.63
C ILE A 112 1.51 -14.05 6.62
N PRO A 113 2.26 -14.18 7.74
CA PRO A 113 3.43 -15.04 7.78
C PRO A 113 3.10 -16.51 7.52
N ALA A 114 4.11 -17.26 7.06
CA ALA A 114 4.02 -18.71 6.88
C ALA A 114 3.45 -19.42 8.11
N HIS A 115 2.59 -20.40 7.86
CA HIS A 115 1.90 -21.23 8.87
C HIS A 115 1.04 -20.44 9.88
N THR A 116 0.80 -19.15 9.65
CA THR A 116 -0.13 -18.39 10.49
C THR A 116 -1.54 -18.82 10.21
N ARG A 117 -2.22 -19.38 11.21
CA ARG A 117 -3.63 -19.74 11.09
C ARG A 117 -4.48 -18.47 11.14
N HIS A 118 -5.29 -18.25 10.12
CA HIS A 118 -6.01 -17.00 9.96
C HIS A 118 -7.31 -17.18 9.15
N TRP A 119 -8.14 -16.16 9.15
CA TRP A 119 -9.24 -15.99 8.19
C TRP A 119 -9.33 -14.54 7.74
N HIS A 120 -9.97 -14.32 6.60
CA HIS A 120 -10.31 -13.00 6.09
C HIS A 120 -11.62 -13.05 5.30
N GLY A 121 -12.23 -11.88 5.12
CA GLY A 121 -13.51 -11.75 4.43
C GLY A 121 -14.09 -10.35 4.48
N ALA A 122 -15.34 -10.23 4.06
CA ALA A 122 -16.09 -8.99 4.09
C ALA A 122 -16.51 -8.58 5.51
N ALA A 123 -16.70 -7.28 5.71
CA ALA A 123 -17.43 -6.77 6.87
C ALA A 123 -18.92 -7.18 6.81
N PRO A 124 -19.67 -7.09 7.93
CA PRO A 124 -21.07 -7.53 7.97
C PRO A 124 -21.99 -6.77 7.01
N ASP A 125 -21.68 -5.50 6.74
CA ASP A 125 -22.51 -4.53 6.02
C ASP A 125 -21.88 -4.03 4.72
N SER A 126 -20.69 -4.52 4.35
CA SER A 126 -20.00 -4.15 3.12
C SER A 126 -19.44 -5.38 2.42
N ALA A 127 -19.61 -5.47 1.10
CA ALA A 127 -18.81 -6.37 0.29
C ALA A 127 -17.33 -5.95 0.34
N MET A 128 -16.43 -6.86 0.01
CA MET A 128 -14.99 -6.58 -0.10
C MET A 128 -14.36 -7.40 -1.22
N ALA A 129 -13.38 -6.82 -1.90
CA ALA A 129 -12.52 -7.56 -2.82
C ALA A 129 -11.04 -7.27 -2.56
N HIS A 130 -10.21 -8.29 -2.77
CA HIS A 130 -8.76 -8.18 -2.70
C HIS A 130 -8.07 -9.05 -3.74
N VAL A 131 -6.81 -8.76 -4.03
CA VAL A 131 -5.87 -9.70 -4.66
C VAL A 131 -5.18 -10.48 -3.56
N ALA A 132 -5.28 -11.82 -3.59
CA ALA A 132 -4.53 -12.71 -2.72
C ALA A 132 -3.36 -13.32 -3.49
N ILE A 133 -2.16 -13.27 -2.91
CA ILE A 133 -0.91 -13.75 -3.50
C ILE A 133 -0.25 -14.72 -2.51
N GLN A 134 0.06 -15.93 -2.97
CA GLN A 134 0.74 -16.93 -2.15
C GLN A 134 1.57 -17.89 -3.02
N GLU A 135 2.55 -18.54 -2.43
CA GLU A 135 3.35 -19.57 -3.09
C GLU A 135 2.95 -20.99 -2.68
N ALA A 136 3.08 -21.93 -3.61
CA ALA A 136 2.94 -23.35 -3.35
C ALA A 136 4.23 -23.96 -2.80
N LEU A 137 4.10 -24.88 -1.84
CA LEU A 137 5.15 -25.78 -1.37
C LEU A 137 4.65 -27.22 -1.56
N ASP A 138 5.42 -28.05 -2.26
CA ASP A 138 5.07 -29.45 -2.56
C ASP A 138 3.66 -29.61 -3.17
N GLY A 139 3.30 -28.69 -4.08
CA GLY A 139 2.00 -28.67 -4.76
C GLY A 139 0.83 -28.17 -3.90
N LYS A 140 1.06 -27.77 -2.64
CA LYS A 140 0.04 -27.24 -1.74
C LYS A 140 0.18 -25.74 -1.56
N THR A 141 -0.92 -25.02 -1.63
CA THR A 141 -0.98 -23.59 -1.34
C THR A 141 -1.59 -23.28 0.02
N ALA A 142 -2.45 -24.14 0.57
CA ALA A 142 -3.08 -23.93 1.87
C ALA A 142 -3.48 -25.25 2.54
N ASP A 143 -3.50 -25.23 3.88
CA ASP A 143 -4.18 -26.24 4.70
C ASP A 143 -5.43 -25.59 5.31
N TRP A 144 -6.58 -26.22 5.09
CA TRP A 144 -7.90 -25.71 5.48
C TRP A 144 -8.39 -26.38 6.76
N PHE A 145 -9.05 -25.62 7.61
CA PHE A 145 -9.63 -26.06 8.88
C PHE A 145 -11.15 -25.79 8.92
N GLU A 146 -11.71 -25.69 10.13
CA GLU A 146 -13.12 -25.40 10.34
C GLU A 146 -13.54 -23.98 9.91
N GLN A 147 -14.84 -23.83 9.68
CA GLN A 147 -15.46 -22.54 9.42
C GLN A 147 -15.33 -21.60 10.63
N VAL A 148 -15.24 -20.30 10.33
CA VAL A 148 -15.25 -19.26 11.36
C VAL A 148 -16.66 -19.17 11.95
N SER A 149 -16.77 -19.43 13.26
CA SER A 149 -18.05 -19.34 13.97
C SER A 149 -18.57 -17.89 13.97
N GLU A 150 -19.90 -17.73 14.05
CA GLU A 150 -20.51 -16.39 14.14
C GLU A 150 -20.00 -15.61 15.35
N ALA A 151 -19.76 -16.27 16.49
CA ALA A 151 -19.26 -15.59 17.68
C ALA A 151 -17.88 -14.96 17.46
N VAL A 152 -17.00 -15.66 16.73
CA VAL A 152 -15.68 -15.13 16.35
C VAL A 152 -15.82 -14.02 15.30
N TYR A 153 -16.65 -14.23 14.28
CA TYR A 153 -16.85 -13.28 13.19
C TYR A 153 -17.42 -11.93 13.68
N GLN A 154 -18.36 -11.98 14.62
CA GLN A 154 -19.04 -10.82 15.19
C GLN A 154 -18.22 -10.09 16.25
N ALA A 155 -17.05 -10.62 16.65
CA ALA A 155 -16.18 -9.91 17.57
C ALA A 155 -15.86 -8.51 17.01
N PRO A 156 -15.92 -7.45 17.84
CA PRO A 156 -15.64 -6.11 17.38
C PRO A 156 -14.18 -6.05 16.88
N PRO A 157 -13.92 -5.42 15.71
CA PRO A 157 -12.55 -5.18 15.30
C PRO A 157 -11.82 -4.43 16.40
N ALA A 158 -10.59 -4.84 16.72
CA ALA A 158 -9.72 -3.98 17.49
C ALA A 158 -9.54 -2.69 16.69
N VAL A 159 -9.85 -1.58 17.35
CA VAL A 159 -9.33 -0.29 16.90
C VAL A 159 -7.83 -0.47 16.92
N ALA A 160 -7.18 -0.42 15.76
CA ALA A 160 -5.73 -0.44 15.71
C ALA A 160 -5.24 0.66 16.64
N ALA A 161 -4.73 0.28 17.81
CA ALA A 161 -3.97 1.18 18.63
C ALA A 161 -2.78 1.56 17.76
N ALA A 162 -2.65 2.85 17.45
CA ALA A 162 -1.41 3.37 16.92
C ALA A 162 -0.27 2.82 17.79
N PRO A 163 0.88 2.45 17.20
CA PRO A 163 2.01 2.00 17.99
C PRO A 163 2.25 3.02 19.10
N GLN A 164 2.06 2.60 20.36
CA GLN A 164 2.34 3.45 21.50
C GLN A 164 3.85 3.65 21.55
N ALA A 165 4.33 4.73 20.94
CA ALA A 165 5.61 5.31 21.29
C ALA A 165 5.53 5.67 22.78
N GLY A 166 6.36 5.00 23.59
CA GLY A 166 6.37 5.17 25.04
C GLY A 166 6.50 6.64 25.43
N ALA A 167 5.75 7.04 26.48
CA ALA A 167 5.68 8.34 27.14
C ALA A 167 6.69 9.41 26.64
N ALA A 168 6.48 9.90 25.42
CA ALA A 168 7.05 11.13 24.92
C ALA A 168 6.03 12.24 25.14
N GLN A 169 6.49 13.48 25.32
CA GLN A 169 5.60 14.62 25.41
C GLN A 169 4.62 14.62 24.22
N PRO A 170 3.35 14.99 24.44
CA PRO A 170 2.36 15.03 23.36
C PRO A 170 2.91 15.84 22.19
N SER A 171 2.76 15.34 20.97
CA SER A 171 3.19 16.03 19.76
C SER A 171 2.58 17.43 19.69
N ARG A 172 3.14 18.32 18.86
CA ARG A 172 2.55 19.64 18.67
C ARG A 172 1.09 19.57 18.17
N ALA A 173 0.75 18.56 17.37
CA ALA A 173 -0.62 18.34 16.93
C ALA A 173 -1.54 17.95 18.09
N GLN A 174 -1.09 17.05 18.98
CA GLN A 174 -1.83 16.67 20.19
C GLN A 174 -1.98 17.84 21.16
N GLN A 175 -0.97 18.70 21.30
CA GLN A 175 -1.06 19.89 22.16
C GLN A 175 -2.08 20.91 21.64
N LEU A 176 -2.19 21.07 20.31
CA LEU A 176 -3.06 22.08 19.69
C LEU A 176 -4.50 21.61 19.48
N LEU A 177 -4.70 20.31 19.27
CA LEU A 177 -5.97 19.75 18.80
C LEU A 177 -6.45 18.57 19.64
N GLY A 178 -5.62 17.99 20.49
CA GLY A 178 -5.89 16.70 21.13
C GLY A 178 -7.06 16.72 22.13
N ASP A 179 -7.31 17.87 22.76
CA ASP A 179 -8.39 18.07 23.72
C ASP A 179 -9.78 18.15 23.05
N ILE A 180 -9.87 18.76 21.86
CA ILE A 180 -11.13 19.00 21.15
C ILE A 180 -11.35 18.08 19.95
N ALA A 181 -10.28 17.67 19.28
CA ALA A 181 -10.30 16.88 18.04
C ALA A 181 -9.17 15.83 18.03
N PRO A 182 -9.18 14.85 18.96
CA PRO A 182 -8.09 13.88 19.14
C PRO A 182 -7.80 13.05 17.88
N LYS A 183 -8.85 12.73 17.09
CA LYS A 183 -8.64 12.01 15.84
C LYS A 183 -7.93 12.85 14.78
N LEU A 184 -8.19 14.16 14.74
CA LEU A 184 -7.50 15.05 13.81
C LEU A 184 -6.03 15.23 14.21
N ALA A 185 -5.75 15.34 15.52
CA ALA A 185 -4.39 15.33 16.04
C ALA A 185 -3.65 14.05 15.64
N GLN A 186 -4.29 12.89 15.83
CA GLN A 186 -3.74 11.60 15.42
C GLN A 186 -3.46 11.55 13.91
N LEU A 187 -4.42 11.94 13.07
CA LEU A 187 -4.23 11.91 11.61
C LEU A 187 -3.12 12.88 11.15
N THR A 188 -2.94 13.98 11.87
CA THR A 188 -1.85 14.93 11.60
C THR A 188 -0.49 14.27 11.89
N ASP A 189 -0.38 13.55 13.00
CA ASP A 189 0.86 12.85 13.37
C ASP A 189 1.12 11.64 12.47
N ASP A 190 0.16 10.72 12.37
CA ASP A 190 0.36 9.41 11.76
C ASP A 190 0.36 9.49 10.23
N VAL A 191 -0.61 10.21 9.66
CA VAL A 191 -0.85 10.20 8.20
C VAL A 191 -0.14 11.36 7.53
N LEU A 192 -0.38 12.59 7.99
CA LEU A 192 0.20 13.76 7.32
C LEU A 192 1.71 13.78 7.48
N PHE A 193 2.21 13.86 8.72
CA PHE A 193 3.66 13.97 8.95
C PHE A 193 4.37 12.61 8.99
N GLY A 194 3.72 11.57 9.51
CA GLY A 194 4.29 10.22 9.63
C GLY A 194 4.38 9.42 8.34
N ASP A 195 3.45 9.63 7.40
CA ASP A 195 3.47 9.00 6.07
C ASP A 195 3.71 10.03 4.96
N VAL A 196 2.72 10.88 4.65
CA VAL A 196 2.72 11.70 3.42
C VAL A 196 3.98 12.56 3.29
N TRP A 197 4.43 13.19 4.38
CA TRP A 197 5.65 14.00 4.41
C TRP A 197 6.95 13.17 4.47
N ALA A 198 6.90 11.94 4.97
CA ALA A 198 8.04 11.05 5.09
C ALA A 198 8.33 10.23 3.82
N ARG A 199 7.40 10.19 2.86
CA ARG A 199 7.56 9.43 1.60
C ARG A 199 8.80 9.88 0.81
N PRO A 200 9.59 8.95 0.24
CA PRO A 200 10.91 9.24 -0.33
C PRO A 200 10.90 9.99 -1.67
N GLY A 201 9.74 10.12 -2.34
CA GLY A 201 9.67 10.70 -3.68
C GLY A 201 9.92 12.21 -3.79
N LEU A 202 9.81 12.96 -2.67
CA LEU A 202 10.16 14.37 -2.59
C LEU A 202 10.88 14.63 -1.28
N SER A 203 11.93 15.45 -1.33
CA SER A 203 12.66 15.88 -0.14
C SER A 203 11.76 16.73 0.78
N PRO A 204 12.04 16.80 2.08
CA PRO A 204 11.32 17.71 2.98
C PRO A 204 11.37 19.17 2.52
N ARG A 205 12.50 19.57 1.91
CA ARG A 205 12.68 20.89 1.30
C ARG A 205 11.63 21.15 0.22
N ASP A 206 11.54 20.26 -0.76
CA ASP A 206 10.67 20.44 -1.92
C ASP A 206 9.20 20.33 -1.54
N ARG A 207 8.86 19.44 -0.60
CA ARG A 207 7.50 19.36 -0.02
C ARG A 207 7.10 20.67 0.65
N SER A 208 8.02 21.30 1.36
CA SER A 208 7.76 22.58 2.00
C SER A 208 7.54 23.68 0.97
N LEU A 209 8.36 23.74 -0.08
CA LEU A 209 8.21 24.72 -1.15
C LEU A 209 6.87 24.55 -1.90
N VAL A 210 6.47 23.32 -2.20
CA VAL A 210 5.17 23.00 -2.81
C VAL A 210 4.02 23.40 -1.89
N THR A 211 4.12 23.08 -0.60
CA THR A 211 3.07 23.40 0.39
C THR A 211 2.92 24.91 0.56
N VAL A 212 4.02 25.65 0.70
CA VAL A 212 4.02 27.11 0.76
C VAL A 212 3.38 27.70 -0.50
N SER A 213 3.77 27.22 -1.68
CA SER A 213 3.22 27.68 -2.96
C SER A 213 1.71 27.47 -3.04
N ALA A 214 1.23 26.31 -2.60
CA ALA A 214 -0.20 26.00 -2.56
C ALA A 214 -0.96 26.90 -1.57
N LEU A 215 -0.42 27.14 -0.38
CA LEU A 215 -1.04 28.00 0.63
C LEU A 215 -1.12 29.47 0.18
N ILE A 216 -0.12 29.96 -0.55
CA ILE A 216 -0.15 31.28 -1.20
C ILE A 216 -1.25 31.30 -2.25
N ALA A 217 -1.29 30.30 -3.14
CA ALA A 217 -2.27 30.24 -4.23
C ALA A 217 -3.71 30.19 -3.71
N MET A 218 -3.96 29.48 -2.60
CA MET A 218 -5.27 29.38 -1.97
C MET A 218 -5.60 30.54 -1.02
N ASN A 219 -4.70 31.52 -0.86
CA ASN A 219 -4.81 32.61 0.12
C ASN A 219 -5.16 32.10 1.53
N ARG A 220 -4.29 31.27 2.11
CA ARG A 220 -4.42 30.67 3.47
C ARG A 220 -3.35 31.22 4.43
N PRO A 221 -3.38 32.52 4.78
CA PRO A 221 -2.31 33.18 5.53
C PRO A 221 -2.08 32.60 6.93
N ASP A 222 -3.15 32.12 7.61
CA ASP A 222 -3.07 31.57 8.96
C ASP A 222 -2.19 30.32 9.05
N GLN A 223 -2.18 29.51 7.99
CA GLN A 223 -1.33 28.33 7.88
C GLN A 223 0.02 28.64 7.21
N LEU A 224 0.09 29.69 6.40
CA LEU A 224 1.28 30.04 5.64
C LEU A 224 2.48 30.37 6.55
N ARG A 225 2.25 31.06 7.67
CA ARG A 225 3.32 31.48 8.59
C ARG A 225 4.14 30.30 9.12
N SER A 226 3.46 29.28 9.65
CA SER A 226 4.12 28.11 10.23
C SER A 226 4.84 27.29 9.16
N HIS A 227 4.29 27.22 7.95
CA HIS A 227 4.88 26.49 6.83
C HIS A 227 6.07 27.22 6.20
N MET A 228 6.11 28.56 6.21
CA MET A 228 7.31 29.31 5.81
C MET A 228 8.48 29.04 6.78
N ALA A 229 8.22 29.03 8.09
CA ALA A 229 9.23 28.65 9.07
C ALA A 229 9.69 27.19 8.91
N LEU A 230 8.75 26.26 8.65
CA LEU A 230 9.09 24.87 8.36
C LEU A 230 9.93 24.73 7.09
N ALA A 231 9.60 25.46 6.03
CA ALA A 231 10.36 25.47 4.79
C ALA A 231 11.82 25.90 5.01
N ARG A 232 12.05 26.91 5.84
CA ARG A 232 13.40 27.36 6.21
C ARG A 232 14.19 26.30 6.97
N ARG A 233 13.57 25.67 7.98
CA ARG A 233 14.20 24.54 8.69
C ARG A 233 14.52 23.35 7.78
N ASN A 234 13.71 23.15 6.74
CA ASN A 234 13.93 22.14 5.72
C ASN A 234 14.88 22.58 4.59
N GLY A 235 15.50 23.76 4.69
CA GLY A 235 16.55 24.22 3.77
C GLY A 235 16.08 25.04 2.56
N VAL A 236 14.85 25.56 2.57
CA VAL A 236 14.43 26.59 1.61
C VAL A 236 14.89 27.96 2.11
N THR A 237 15.66 28.68 1.32
CA THR A 237 16.19 29.99 1.73
C THR A 237 15.11 31.08 1.69
N GLU A 238 15.32 32.18 2.42
CA GLU A 238 14.43 33.34 2.35
C GLU A 238 14.34 33.91 0.93
N ALA A 239 15.47 33.94 0.21
CA ALA A 239 15.53 34.38 -1.18
C ALA A 239 14.64 33.51 -2.08
N GLU A 240 14.71 32.18 -1.93
CA GLU A 240 13.86 31.25 -2.70
C GLU A 240 12.37 31.39 -2.35
N LEU A 241 12.03 31.62 -1.08
CA LEU A 241 10.64 31.88 -0.67
C LEU A 241 10.12 33.20 -1.24
N VAL A 242 10.94 34.25 -1.24
CA VAL A 242 10.60 35.55 -1.84
C VAL A 242 10.44 35.43 -3.36
N GLU A 243 11.32 34.68 -4.02
CA GLU A 243 11.22 34.42 -5.46
C GLU A 243 9.95 33.64 -5.79
N ALA A 244 9.60 32.61 -5.02
CA ALA A 244 8.36 31.86 -5.18
C ALA A 244 7.12 32.76 -5.02
N VAL A 245 7.10 33.63 -4.01
CA VAL A 245 6.01 34.61 -3.81
C VAL A 245 5.90 35.56 -5.01
N THR A 246 7.04 36.05 -5.51
CA THR A 246 7.10 36.97 -6.65
C THR A 246 6.59 36.30 -7.93
N GLN A 247 7.03 35.08 -8.20
CA GLN A 247 6.56 34.27 -9.33
C GLN A 247 5.05 34.04 -9.24
N LEU A 248 4.55 33.66 -8.05
CA LEU A 248 3.14 33.38 -7.84
C LEU A 248 2.24 34.62 -7.95
N ALA A 249 2.76 35.85 -7.85
CA ALA A 249 1.96 37.06 -8.07
C ALA A 249 1.27 37.07 -9.45
N PHE A 250 1.90 36.49 -10.45
CA PHE A 250 1.38 36.42 -11.82
C PHE A 250 0.35 35.32 -12.03
N TYR A 251 0.41 34.23 -11.27
CA TYR A 251 -0.44 33.04 -11.48
C TYR A 251 -1.54 32.89 -10.44
N ALA A 252 -1.29 33.32 -9.21
CA ALA A 252 -2.22 33.28 -8.09
C ALA A 252 -2.84 34.66 -7.79
N GLY A 253 -2.36 35.72 -8.45
CA GLY A 253 -2.86 37.08 -8.29
C GLY A 253 -2.04 37.93 -7.31
N TRP A 254 -1.89 39.20 -7.67
CA TRP A 254 -1.12 40.18 -6.89
C TRP A 254 -1.55 40.30 -5.42
N PRO A 255 -2.85 40.31 -5.06
CA PRO A 255 -3.28 40.38 -3.66
C PRO A 255 -2.79 39.21 -2.79
N ASN A 256 -2.73 37.99 -3.35
CA ASN A 256 -2.23 36.82 -2.66
C ASN A 256 -0.73 36.96 -2.38
N ALA A 257 0.04 37.45 -3.34
CA ALA A 257 1.47 37.72 -3.17
C ALA A 257 1.73 38.81 -2.12
N VAL A 258 1.00 39.93 -2.16
CA VAL A 258 1.13 41.00 -1.15
C VAL A 258 0.83 40.47 0.26
N THR A 259 -0.23 39.67 0.41
CA THR A 259 -0.56 39.01 1.68
C THR A 259 0.57 38.08 2.12
N ALA A 260 1.12 37.27 1.21
CA ALA A 260 2.22 36.36 1.49
C ALA A 260 3.51 37.10 1.89
N VAL A 261 3.84 38.24 1.27
CA VAL A 261 4.97 39.09 1.67
C VAL A 261 4.81 39.58 3.12
N GLY A 262 3.60 39.96 3.51
CA GLY A 262 3.29 40.32 4.90
C GLY A 262 3.59 39.18 5.87
N VAL A 263 3.15 37.96 5.54
CA VAL A 263 3.42 36.76 6.35
C VAL A 263 4.91 36.41 6.38
N ALA A 264 5.60 36.48 5.23
CA ALA A 264 7.03 36.19 5.11
C ALA A 264 7.88 37.11 5.99
N ARG A 265 7.58 38.42 5.96
CA ARG A 265 8.26 39.42 6.81
C ARG A 265 8.23 39.03 8.29
N ASP A 266 7.11 38.54 8.77
CA ASP A 266 7.00 38.18 10.18
C ASP A 266 7.65 36.82 10.47
N ALA A 267 7.53 35.85 9.55
CA ALA A 267 8.16 34.55 9.68
C ALA A 267 9.70 34.66 9.74
N PHE A 268 10.30 35.55 8.95
CA PHE A 268 11.76 35.72 8.86
C PHE A 268 12.36 36.40 10.10
N LYS A 269 11.62 37.32 10.73
CA LYS A 269 12.04 37.95 11.99
C LYS A 269 12.12 36.98 13.17
N SER A 270 11.36 35.89 13.11
CA SER A 270 11.12 35.00 14.25
C SER A 270 12.23 33.93 14.41
N ASP A 271 13.12 33.79 13.44
CA ASP A 271 14.03 32.64 13.36
C ASP A 271 15.30 33.07 12.59
N PRO A 272 16.32 33.65 13.26
CA PRO A 272 17.58 34.04 12.61
C PRO A 272 18.27 32.80 12.05
N GLN A 273 18.67 32.87 10.77
CA GLN A 273 19.45 31.82 10.10
C GLN A 273 20.80 31.56 10.77
#